data_AF-A0A2V8KJF2-F1
#
_entry.id   AF-A0A2V8KJF2-F1
#
_cell.length_a   1.000
_cell.length_b   1.000
_cell.length_c   1.000
_cell.angle_alpha   90.00
_cell.angle_beta   90.00
_cell.angle_gamma   90.00
#
_symmetry.space_group_name_H-M   'P 1'
#
loop_
_entity.id
_entity.type
_entity.pdbx_description
1 polymer ?
#
loop_
_entity_poly.entity_id
_entity_poly.type
_entity_poly.pdbx_seq_one_letter_code
_entity_poly.pdbx_strand_id
1 'polypeptide(L)'
;MIDCPQEPGAPRANAGGAGARPAPNFPKYKPEFLAKVKDLSDRQVQTDTLLQCQAPGVPRIGPPHKIVQNAREVVFLYDDVNGAFFRIIPTDGRPHRNGLPASYLGDAIGHFEGDTLVVETVNFNEETWLIDNGAFHTKDLKVVERLRRVGDTVEYQATAYDPSVLAEPWTTRPRTLKLTDQELEEPARCEDQDLEHIIDGSHHDNPR
;
A
#
# COMPACT_ATOMS: atom_id res chain seq x y z
N MET A 1 32.76 6.50 35.17
CA MET A 1 33.28 5.62 34.10
C MET A 1 33.19 4.21 34.62
N ILE A 2 32.13 3.49 34.24
CA ILE A 2 31.98 2.07 34.52
C ILE A 2 32.18 1.37 33.19
N ASP A 3 33.24 0.58 33.14
CA ASP A 3 33.70 -0.19 32.00
C ASP A 3 32.86 -1.48 31.89
N CYS A 4 32.36 -1.81 30.69
CA CYS A 4 31.59 -3.03 30.46
C CYS A 4 32.54 -4.11 29.92
N PRO A 5 32.61 -5.32 30.49
CA PRO A 5 33.56 -6.33 30.04
C PRO A 5 33.17 -6.88 28.66
N GLN A 6 34.12 -6.95 27.73
CA GLN A 6 33.93 -7.62 26.45
C GLN A 6 34.06 -9.15 26.60
N GLU A 7 33.04 -9.89 26.17
CA GLU A 7 33.15 -11.35 26.02
C GLU A 7 33.84 -11.74 24.69
N PRO A 8 34.65 -12.81 24.69
CA PRO A 8 35.39 -13.24 23.50
C PRO A 8 34.48 -13.89 22.45
N GLY A 9 34.69 -13.47 21.20
CA GLY A 9 33.86 -13.84 20.04
C GLY A 9 33.83 -15.35 19.75
N ALA A 10 32.62 -15.88 19.62
CA ALA A 10 32.38 -17.20 19.07
C ALA A 10 32.62 -17.21 17.54
N PRO A 11 33.19 -18.28 16.97
CA PRO A 11 33.52 -18.34 15.54
C PRO A 11 32.24 -18.43 14.69
N ARG A 12 32.21 -17.65 13.60
CA ARG A 12 31.11 -17.63 12.64
C ARG A 12 30.97 -18.99 11.97
N ALA A 13 29.88 -19.70 12.26
CA ALA A 13 29.46 -20.84 11.47
C ALA A 13 29.01 -20.37 10.08
N ASN A 14 29.66 -20.90 9.06
CA ASN A 14 29.34 -20.67 7.66
C ASN A 14 28.09 -21.51 7.31
N ALA A 15 26.90 -20.92 7.37
CA ALA A 15 25.67 -21.54 6.90
C ALA A 15 25.40 -21.09 5.46
N GLY A 16 25.81 -21.92 4.51
CA GLY A 16 25.44 -21.77 3.10
C GLY A 16 23.94 -22.02 2.90
N GLY A 17 23.36 -21.24 1.98
CA GLY A 17 22.06 -21.53 1.38
C GLY A 17 20.86 -20.70 1.85
N ALA A 18 21.00 -19.40 2.08
CA ALA A 18 19.84 -18.51 2.06
C ALA A 18 19.40 -18.34 0.59
N GLY A 19 18.25 -18.89 0.22
CA GLY A 19 17.63 -18.65 -1.09
C GLY A 19 17.58 -17.15 -1.35
N ALA A 20 18.00 -16.73 -2.55
CA ALA A 20 18.02 -15.32 -2.93
C ALA A 20 16.68 -14.67 -2.60
N ARG A 21 16.70 -13.55 -1.86
CA ARG A 21 15.48 -12.77 -1.57
C ARG A 21 14.76 -12.51 -2.91
N PRO A 22 13.45 -12.77 -3.02
CA PRO A 22 12.72 -12.54 -4.25
C PRO A 22 12.90 -11.10 -4.71
N ALA A 23 13.13 -10.91 -6.02
CA ALA A 23 13.32 -9.59 -6.61
C ALA A 23 12.21 -8.61 -6.18
N PRO A 24 12.52 -7.34 -5.91
CA PRO A 24 11.53 -6.34 -5.52
C PRO A 24 10.36 -6.32 -6.51
N ASN A 25 9.13 -6.35 -6.00
CA ASN A 25 7.93 -6.25 -6.84
C ASN A 25 7.59 -4.78 -7.11
N PHE A 26 8.44 -4.09 -7.86
CA PHE A 26 8.31 -2.66 -8.16
C PHE A 26 7.62 -2.43 -9.54
N PRO A 27 6.73 -1.43 -9.69
CA PRO A 27 6.11 -1.13 -10.98
C PRO A 27 7.14 -0.77 -12.06
N LYS A 28 6.93 -1.27 -13.28
CA LYS A 28 7.78 -0.89 -14.41
C LYS A 28 7.24 0.38 -15.05
N TYR A 29 7.99 1.47 -14.96
CA TYR A 29 7.67 2.74 -15.61
C TYR A 29 8.20 2.79 -17.03
N LYS A 30 7.56 3.60 -17.87
CA LYS A 30 8.12 3.95 -19.18
C LYS A 30 9.44 4.73 -19.00
N PRO A 31 10.40 4.61 -19.91
CA PRO A 31 11.74 5.17 -19.75
C PRO A 31 11.78 6.67 -19.40
N GLU A 32 10.89 7.46 -19.98
CA GLU A 32 10.76 8.91 -19.77
C GLU A 32 10.41 9.30 -18.33
N PHE A 33 9.85 8.39 -17.53
CA PHE A 33 9.48 8.64 -16.13
C PHE A 33 10.49 8.15 -15.11
N LEU A 34 11.52 7.39 -15.51
CA LEU A 34 12.49 6.81 -14.58
C LEU A 34 13.27 7.87 -13.79
N ALA A 35 13.57 9.02 -14.41
CA ALA A 35 14.21 10.13 -13.71
C ALA A 35 13.33 10.71 -12.59
N LYS A 36 12.01 10.81 -12.82
CA LYS A 36 11.04 11.26 -11.82
C LYS A 36 10.90 10.24 -10.68
N VAL A 37 10.83 8.94 -10.99
CA VAL A 37 10.81 7.89 -9.95
C VAL A 37 12.04 7.99 -9.07
N LYS A 38 13.23 8.15 -9.66
CA LYS A 38 14.48 8.30 -8.91
C LYS A 38 14.44 9.53 -8.01
N ASP A 39 14.06 10.69 -8.55
CA ASP A 39 13.98 11.94 -7.78
C ASP A 39 13.00 11.85 -6.60
N LEU A 40 11.81 11.27 -6.82
CA LEU A 40 10.83 11.04 -5.75
C LEU A 40 11.36 10.05 -4.71
N SER A 41 12.06 9.00 -5.12
CA SER A 41 12.67 8.04 -4.21
C SER A 41 13.77 8.69 -3.36
N ASP A 42 14.66 9.47 -3.98
CA ASP A 42 15.73 10.20 -3.29
C ASP A 42 15.17 11.23 -2.28
N ARG A 43 14.01 11.83 -2.60
CA ARG A 43 13.33 12.85 -1.78
C ARG A 43 12.07 12.32 -1.10
N GLN A 44 12.01 11.01 -0.84
CA GLN A 44 10.79 10.36 -0.36
C GLN A 44 10.28 10.99 0.93
N VAL A 45 11.19 11.27 1.87
CA VAL A 45 10.83 11.86 3.17
C VAL A 45 10.08 13.18 3.02
N GLN A 46 10.41 13.97 1.98
CA GLN A 46 9.78 15.27 1.72
C GLN A 46 8.56 15.19 0.80
N THR A 47 8.40 14.12 0.01
CA THR A 47 7.44 14.09 -1.11
C THR A 47 6.38 13.00 -1.01
N ASP A 48 6.61 11.99 -0.19
CA ASP A 48 5.62 10.96 0.08
C ASP A 48 4.60 11.52 1.06
N THR A 49 3.40 11.82 0.55
CA THR A 49 2.32 12.39 1.35
C THR A 49 1.86 11.46 2.47
N LEU A 50 2.16 10.15 2.39
CA LEU A 50 1.97 9.23 3.50
C LEU A 50 2.81 9.65 4.72
N LEU A 51 4.00 10.21 4.54
CA LEU A 51 4.82 10.66 5.66
C LEU A 51 4.30 11.98 6.27
N GLN A 52 3.31 12.61 5.61
CA GLN A 52 2.67 13.86 6.01
C GLN A 52 1.21 13.63 6.45
N CYS A 53 0.95 12.49 7.08
CA CYS A 53 -0.36 12.11 7.61
C CYS A 53 -1.50 12.02 6.58
N GLN A 54 -1.21 11.89 5.28
CA GLN A 54 -2.24 11.71 4.25
C GLN A 54 -2.61 10.23 4.05
N ALA A 55 -3.75 9.97 3.41
CA ALA A 55 -4.18 8.59 3.17
C ALA A 55 -3.21 7.85 2.23
N PRO A 56 -2.93 6.56 2.46
CA PRO A 56 -2.00 5.76 1.65
C PRO A 56 -2.40 5.55 0.20
N GLY A 57 -3.71 5.61 -0.11
CA GLY A 57 -4.23 5.27 -1.42
C GLY A 57 -4.26 3.76 -1.70
N VAL A 58 -4.70 3.40 -2.89
CA VAL A 58 -4.82 2.00 -3.33
C VAL A 58 -3.84 1.77 -4.48
N PRO A 59 -3.03 0.69 -4.48
CA PRO A 59 -3.09 -0.47 -3.59
C PRO A 59 -2.20 -0.38 -2.35
N ARG A 60 -1.57 0.76 -2.07
CA ARG A 60 -0.58 0.89 -0.98
C ARG A 60 -1.15 0.59 0.40
N ILE A 61 -2.39 0.98 0.70
CA ILE A 61 -3.12 0.63 1.93
C ILE A 61 -3.26 -0.89 2.12
N GLY A 62 -3.24 -1.65 1.01
CA GLY A 62 -3.37 -3.09 1.03
C GLY A 62 -4.78 -3.59 1.39
N PRO A 63 -4.91 -4.82 1.90
CA PRO A 63 -6.19 -5.42 2.21
C PRO A 63 -6.83 -4.81 3.48
N PRO A 64 -8.16 -4.85 3.58
CA PRO A 64 -8.87 -4.35 4.76
C PRO A 64 -8.59 -5.17 6.01
N HIS A 65 -8.62 -4.51 7.16
CA HIS A 65 -8.51 -5.15 8.47
C HIS A 65 -9.85 -5.71 8.95
N LYS A 66 -10.97 -5.09 8.54
CA LYS A 66 -12.32 -5.61 8.78
C LYS A 66 -13.21 -5.41 7.57
N ILE A 67 -14.05 -6.40 7.29
CA ILE A 67 -15.02 -6.40 6.20
C ILE A 67 -16.42 -6.51 6.79
N VAL A 68 -17.27 -5.53 6.50
CA VAL A 68 -18.70 -5.56 6.80
C VAL A 68 -19.45 -5.67 5.47
N GLN A 69 -20.38 -6.60 5.35
CA GLN A 69 -21.11 -6.81 4.10
C GLN A 69 -22.62 -6.82 4.37
N ASN A 70 -23.36 -6.18 3.48
CA ASN A 70 -24.80 -6.34 3.36
C ASN A 70 -25.17 -6.77 1.93
N ALA A 71 -26.46 -6.79 1.58
CA ALA A 71 -26.93 -7.24 0.28
C ALA A 71 -26.55 -6.31 -0.90
N ARG A 72 -26.12 -5.07 -0.64
CA ARG A 72 -25.92 -4.03 -1.66
C ARG A 72 -24.51 -3.45 -1.68
N GLU A 73 -23.73 -3.66 -0.63
CA GLU A 73 -22.37 -3.14 -0.54
C GLU A 73 -21.49 -3.96 0.41
N VAL A 74 -20.20 -3.78 0.22
CA VAL A 74 -19.13 -4.21 1.11
C VAL A 74 -18.45 -2.96 1.65
N VAL A 75 -18.17 -2.94 2.95
CA VAL A 75 -17.42 -1.87 3.62
C VAL A 75 -16.10 -2.43 4.09
N PHE A 76 -15.03 -1.82 3.60
CA PHE A 76 -13.67 -2.08 4.04
C PHE A 76 -13.30 -1.06 5.11
N LEU A 77 -12.80 -1.54 6.24
CA LEU A 77 -12.32 -0.74 7.36
C LEU A 77 -10.83 -1.00 7.57
N TYR A 78 -10.08 0.07 7.81
CA TYR A 78 -8.64 0.05 7.96
C TYR A 78 -8.26 0.81 9.23
N ASP A 79 -7.48 0.18 10.08
CA ASP A 79 -6.54 0.83 10.99
C ASP A 79 -5.16 0.86 10.30
N ASP A 80 -4.75 2.01 9.75
CA ASP A 80 -3.52 2.15 8.96
C ASP A 80 -2.62 3.27 9.51
N VAL A 81 -1.41 3.42 8.97
CA VAL A 81 -0.31 4.21 9.55
C VAL A 81 -0.68 5.67 9.89
N ASN A 82 -1.64 6.25 9.18
CA ASN A 82 -2.08 7.64 9.34
C ASN A 82 -3.52 7.80 9.84
N GLY A 83 -4.17 6.71 10.25
CA GLY A 83 -5.48 6.81 10.85
C GLY A 83 -6.45 5.73 10.40
N ALA A 84 -7.70 5.94 10.81
CA ALA A 84 -8.80 5.07 10.50
C ALA A 84 -9.38 5.47 9.13
N PHE A 85 -9.32 4.55 8.17
CA PHE A 85 -9.89 4.76 6.84
C PHE A 85 -11.05 3.80 6.61
N PHE A 86 -11.93 4.16 5.68
CA PHE A 86 -12.96 3.26 5.19
C PHE A 86 -13.19 3.42 3.69
N ARG A 87 -13.63 2.35 3.05
CA ARG A 87 -14.12 2.36 1.67
C ARG A 87 -15.48 1.69 1.63
N ILE A 88 -16.47 2.40 1.10
CA ILE A 88 -17.79 1.84 0.78
C ILE A 88 -17.72 1.37 -0.66
N ILE A 89 -18.01 0.10 -0.88
CA ILE A 89 -17.88 -0.58 -2.18
C ILE A 89 -19.27 -1.10 -2.54
N PRO A 90 -20.07 -0.33 -3.31
CA PRO A 90 -21.33 -0.82 -3.84
C PRO A 90 -21.14 -2.08 -4.66
N THR A 91 -21.99 -3.08 -4.43
CA THR A 91 -22.01 -4.37 -5.15
C THR A 91 -23.32 -4.63 -5.87
N ASP A 92 -24.16 -3.60 -6.03
CA ASP A 92 -25.50 -3.71 -6.62
C ASP A 92 -25.53 -3.46 -8.13
N GLY A 93 -24.38 -3.50 -8.80
CA GLY A 93 -24.25 -3.40 -10.26
C GLY A 93 -24.37 -1.98 -10.83
N ARG A 94 -24.41 -0.95 -9.97
CA ARG A 94 -24.35 0.44 -10.44
C ARG A 94 -22.97 0.77 -11.04
N PRO A 95 -22.89 1.70 -12.01
CA PRO A 95 -21.62 2.16 -12.54
C PRO A 95 -20.91 3.10 -11.54
N HIS A 96 -19.63 3.38 -11.83
CA HIS A 96 -18.89 4.47 -11.18
C HIS A 96 -19.63 5.81 -11.28
N ARG A 97 -19.45 6.62 -10.24
CA ARG A 97 -20.11 7.92 -10.12
C ARG A 97 -19.39 8.95 -10.98
N ASN A 98 -20.16 9.76 -11.70
CA ASN A 98 -19.61 10.87 -12.50
C ASN A 98 -19.55 12.16 -11.68
N GLY A 99 -18.56 13.02 -11.97
CA GLY A 99 -18.47 14.37 -11.41
C GLY A 99 -18.04 14.45 -9.94
N LEU A 100 -17.52 13.35 -9.37
CA LEU A 100 -16.91 13.39 -8.04
C LEU A 100 -15.54 14.06 -8.09
N PRO A 101 -15.16 14.86 -7.08
CA PRO A 101 -13.78 15.22 -6.87
C PRO A 101 -12.92 13.96 -6.75
N ALA A 102 -11.73 13.98 -7.37
CA ALA A 102 -10.74 12.93 -7.21
C ALA A 102 -10.28 12.86 -5.74
N SER A 103 -9.97 11.65 -5.24
CA SER A 103 -9.61 11.44 -3.83
C SER A 103 -8.50 10.41 -3.67
N TYR A 104 -7.89 10.32 -2.49
CA TYR A 104 -6.82 9.36 -2.20
C TYR A 104 -7.26 7.89 -2.37
N LEU A 105 -8.49 7.55 -1.95
CA LEU A 105 -9.00 6.17 -1.95
C LEU A 105 -9.91 5.84 -3.15
N GLY A 106 -10.12 6.81 -4.05
CA GLY A 106 -10.88 6.67 -5.28
C GLY A 106 -12.39 6.38 -5.10
N ASP A 107 -13.06 6.19 -6.23
CA ASP A 107 -14.43 5.68 -6.33
C ASP A 107 -14.38 4.18 -6.63
N ALA A 108 -14.94 3.36 -5.74
CA ALA A 108 -14.88 1.90 -5.83
C ALA A 108 -16.24 1.29 -6.18
N ILE A 109 -16.24 0.23 -7.00
CA ILE A 109 -17.38 -0.63 -7.31
C ILE A 109 -16.92 -2.08 -7.23
N GLY A 110 -17.75 -2.95 -6.65
CA GLY A 110 -17.46 -4.37 -6.51
C GLY A 110 -18.46 -5.26 -7.24
N HIS A 111 -18.01 -6.45 -7.62
CA HIS A 111 -18.87 -7.56 -8.06
C HIS A 111 -18.24 -8.90 -7.66
N PHE A 112 -19.04 -9.96 -7.65
CA PHE A 112 -18.55 -11.31 -7.38
C PHE A 112 -18.35 -12.08 -8.68
N GLU A 113 -17.17 -12.68 -8.83
CA GLU A 113 -16.84 -13.69 -9.84
C GLU A 113 -16.72 -15.04 -9.12
N GLY A 114 -17.81 -15.80 -9.06
CA GLY A 114 -17.86 -16.99 -8.23
C GLY A 114 -17.74 -16.65 -6.74
N ASP A 115 -16.68 -17.15 -6.10
CA ASP A 115 -16.34 -16.91 -4.69
C ASP A 115 -15.39 -15.71 -4.47
N THR A 116 -15.01 -15.01 -5.54
CA THR A 116 -14.04 -13.92 -5.50
C THR A 116 -14.76 -12.57 -5.61
N LEU A 117 -14.60 -11.72 -4.60
CA LEU A 117 -14.96 -10.31 -4.69
C LEU A 117 -13.90 -9.59 -5.55
N VAL A 118 -14.34 -8.97 -6.63
CA VAL A 118 -13.53 -8.12 -7.49
C VAL A 118 -13.94 -6.68 -7.24
N VAL A 119 -12.98 -5.82 -6.91
CA VAL A 119 -13.21 -4.39 -6.65
C VAL A 119 -12.44 -3.58 -7.68
N GLU A 120 -13.15 -2.85 -8.52
CA GLU A 120 -12.56 -1.84 -9.40
C GLU A 120 -12.60 -0.48 -8.71
N THR A 121 -11.50 0.26 -8.76
CA THR A 121 -11.43 1.62 -8.22
C THR A 121 -10.77 2.55 -9.24
N VAL A 122 -11.36 3.73 -9.40
CA VAL A 122 -10.93 4.81 -10.32
C VAL A 122 -11.01 6.17 -9.62
N ASN A 123 -10.80 7.27 -10.36
CA ASN A 123 -10.97 8.64 -9.86
C ASN A 123 -10.07 8.98 -8.65
N PHE A 124 -8.80 8.59 -8.76
CA PHE A 124 -7.78 8.93 -7.77
C PHE A 124 -7.23 10.34 -7.97
N ASN A 125 -6.83 10.99 -6.89
CA ASN A 125 -5.91 12.14 -6.98
C ASN A 125 -4.49 11.64 -7.30
N GLU A 126 -3.54 12.53 -7.61
CA GLU A 126 -2.15 12.14 -7.97
C GLU A 126 -1.19 12.25 -6.77
N GLU A 127 -1.72 12.31 -5.55
CA GLU A 127 -0.94 12.59 -4.35
C GLU A 127 -0.41 11.33 -3.68
N THR A 128 -1.05 10.18 -3.92
CA THR A 128 -0.63 8.88 -3.40
C THR A 128 0.36 8.20 -4.31
N TRP A 129 1.07 7.22 -3.76
CA TRP A 129 1.96 6.34 -4.52
C TRP A 129 1.43 4.91 -4.51
N LEU A 130 1.73 4.15 -5.56
CA LEU A 130 1.33 2.74 -5.69
C LEU A 130 1.98 1.86 -4.62
N ILE A 131 3.24 2.17 -4.30
CA ILE A 131 4.06 1.66 -3.19
C ILE A 131 5.04 2.77 -2.77
N ASP A 132 5.96 2.47 -1.87
CA ASP A 132 7.08 3.33 -1.54
C ASP A 132 8.07 3.53 -2.72
N ASN A 133 9.16 4.26 -2.47
CA ASN A 133 10.29 4.48 -3.37
C ASN A 133 9.94 5.20 -4.68
N GLY A 134 9.05 6.21 -4.62
CA GLY A 134 8.74 7.11 -5.73
C GLY A 134 7.78 6.53 -6.77
N ALA A 135 7.06 5.46 -6.43
CA ALA A 135 6.10 4.79 -7.33
C ALA A 135 4.81 5.61 -7.54
N PHE A 136 4.93 6.80 -8.13
CA PHE A 136 3.82 7.70 -8.40
C PHE A 136 2.83 7.17 -9.46
N HIS A 137 1.62 7.70 -9.47
CA HIS A 137 0.64 7.46 -10.54
C HIS A 137 0.00 8.76 -11.00
N THR A 138 -0.91 8.65 -11.97
CA THR A 138 -1.68 9.75 -12.53
C THR A 138 -3.17 9.57 -12.26
N LYS A 139 -3.99 10.52 -12.74
CA LYS A 139 -5.45 10.41 -12.74
C LYS A 139 -6.00 9.28 -13.63
N ASP A 140 -5.17 8.74 -14.53
CA ASP A 140 -5.55 7.59 -15.36
C ASP A 140 -5.41 6.25 -14.61
N LEU A 141 -5.04 6.29 -13.33
CA LEU A 141 -4.97 5.09 -12.49
C LEU A 141 -6.35 4.43 -12.37
N LYS A 142 -6.36 3.13 -12.67
CA LYS A 142 -7.39 2.18 -12.28
C LYS A 142 -6.73 1.08 -11.46
N VAL A 143 -7.34 0.69 -10.34
CA VAL A 143 -6.91 -0.47 -9.55
C VAL A 143 -7.99 -1.52 -9.52
N VAL A 144 -7.61 -2.78 -9.74
CA VAL A 144 -8.49 -3.94 -9.58
C VAL A 144 -7.96 -4.81 -8.45
N GLU A 145 -8.73 -4.94 -7.39
CA GLU A 145 -8.43 -5.80 -6.24
C GLU A 145 -9.27 -7.07 -6.34
N ARG A 146 -8.68 -8.21 -5.98
CA ARG A 146 -9.35 -9.51 -5.93
C ARG A 146 -9.20 -10.08 -4.53
N LEU A 147 -10.33 -10.41 -3.91
CA LEU A 147 -10.41 -10.98 -2.57
C LEU A 147 -11.15 -12.31 -2.65
N ARG A 148 -10.50 -13.40 -2.24
CA ARG A 148 -11.10 -14.73 -2.23
C ARG A 148 -10.97 -15.34 -0.84
N ARG A 149 -12.09 -15.72 -0.24
CA ARG A 149 -12.09 -16.36 1.09
C ARG A 149 -11.84 -17.86 0.96
N VAL A 150 -10.87 -18.37 1.71
CA VAL A 150 -10.54 -19.80 1.79
C VAL A 150 -10.51 -20.20 3.26
N GLY A 151 -11.60 -20.80 3.74
CA GLY A 151 -11.79 -21.10 5.17
C GLY A 151 -11.72 -19.83 6.03
N ASP A 152 -10.77 -19.81 6.96
CA ASP A 152 -10.49 -18.69 7.86
C ASP A 152 -9.41 -17.74 7.31
N THR A 153 -9.19 -17.76 6.00
CA THR A 153 -8.25 -16.85 5.34
C THR A 153 -8.90 -16.10 4.19
N VAL A 154 -8.35 -14.93 3.88
CA VAL A 154 -8.66 -14.19 2.65
C VAL A 154 -7.38 -14.02 1.85
N GLU A 155 -7.39 -14.45 0.61
CA GLU A 155 -6.35 -14.15 -0.36
C GLU A 155 -6.67 -12.80 -1.00
N TYR A 156 -5.72 -11.86 -0.95
CA TYR A 156 -5.82 -10.53 -1.53
C TYR A 156 -4.70 -10.31 -2.56
N GLN A 157 -5.06 -9.75 -3.71
CA GLN A 157 -4.10 -9.23 -4.67
C GLN A 157 -4.70 -8.04 -5.41
N ALA A 158 -3.87 -7.05 -5.73
CA ALA A 158 -4.27 -5.89 -6.51
C ALA A 158 -3.44 -5.78 -7.79
N THR A 159 -4.06 -5.25 -8.85
CA THR A 159 -3.38 -4.86 -10.09
C THR A 159 -3.68 -3.40 -10.40
N ALA A 160 -2.62 -2.60 -10.53
CA ALA A 160 -2.69 -1.21 -10.96
C ALA A 160 -2.51 -1.11 -12.47
N TYR A 161 -3.38 -0.30 -13.09
CA TYR A 161 -3.36 0.05 -14.50
C TYR A 161 -3.22 1.56 -14.59
N ASP A 162 -2.09 2.03 -15.10
CA ASP A 162 -1.90 3.44 -15.43
C ASP A 162 -1.07 3.51 -16.72
N PRO A 163 -1.73 3.40 -17.89
CA PRO A 163 -1.04 3.35 -19.17
C PRO A 163 -0.36 4.68 -19.52
N SER A 164 -0.60 5.75 -18.76
CA SER A 164 0.06 7.03 -18.98
C SER A 164 1.51 6.98 -18.52
N VAL A 165 1.82 6.27 -17.43
CA VAL A 165 3.18 6.22 -16.85
C VAL A 165 3.80 4.84 -16.73
N LEU A 166 3.00 3.78 -16.59
CA LEU A 166 3.48 2.41 -16.49
C LEU A 166 3.71 1.80 -17.87
N ALA A 167 4.73 0.97 -17.98
CA ALA A 167 5.05 0.21 -19.19
C ALA A 167 4.13 -1.01 -19.36
N GLU A 168 3.64 -1.56 -18.26
CA GLU A 168 2.68 -2.67 -18.19
C GLU A 168 1.87 -2.58 -16.89
N PRO A 169 0.68 -3.21 -16.80
CA PRO A 169 -0.04 -3.31 -15.54
C PRO A 169 0.86 -3.93 -14.45
N TRP A 170 0.81 -3.37 -13.25
CA TRP A 170 1.62 -3.84 -12.13
C TRP A 170 0.74 -4.54 -11.11
N THR A 171 1.07 -5.80 -10.81
CA THR A 171 0.34 -6.62 -9.83
C THR A 171 1.14 -6.75 -8.54
N THR A 172 0.48 -6.56 -7.40
CA THR A 172 1.09 -6.73 -6.08
C THR A 172 1.46 -8.19 -5.82
N ARG A 173 2.37 -8.44 -4.88
CA ARG A 173 2.50 -9.79 -4.31
C ARG A 173 1.18 -10.16 -3.61
N PRO A 174 0.74 -11.42 -3.70
CA PRO A 174 -0.45 -11.86 -2.99
C PRO A 174 -0.22 -11.79 -1.48
N ARG A 175 -1.26 -11.42 -0.75
CA ARG A 175 -1.29 -11.39 0.72
C ARG A 175 -2.37 -12.35 1.20
N THR A 176 -2.09 -13.08 2.27
CA THR A 176 -3.07 -13.93 2.94
C THR A 176 -3.38 -13.31 4.29
N LEU A 177 -4.63 -12.90 4.49
CA LEU A 177 -5.14 -12.44 5.78
C LEU A 177 -5.69 -13.65 6.53
N LYS A 178 -5.48 -13.70 7.84
CA LYS A 178 -6.10 -14.70 8.72
C LYS A 178 -7.21 -14.04 9.51
N LEU A 179 -8.32 -14.74 9.67
CA LEU A 179 -9.39 -14.35 10.56
C LEU A 179 -8.86 -14.21 11.98
N THR A 180 -9.28 -13.14 12.65
CA THR A 180 -8.90 -12.81 14.01
C THR A 180 -10.08 -12.17 14.71
N ASP A 181 -10.12 -12.31 16.03
CA ASP A 181 -11.09 -11.64 16.91
C ASP A 181 -10.54 -10.30 17.43
N GLN A 182 -9.36 -9.89 16.97
CA GLN A 182 -8.81 -8.57 17.25
C GLN A 182 -9.68 -7.51 16.60
N GLU A 183 -10.25 -6.63 17.43
CA GLU A 183 -11.07 -5.53 16.96
C GLU A 183 -10.19 -4.34 16.54
N LEU A 184 -10.72 -3.49 15.66
CA LEU A 184 -10.05 -2.25 15.28
C LEU A 184 -10.05 -1.29 16.46
N GLU A 185 -8.90 -0.68 16.71
CA GLU A 185 -8.74 0.35 17.72
C GLU A 185 -8.70 1.73 17.05
N GLU A 186 -9.02 2.77 17.82
CA GLU A 186 -8.83 4.13 17.34
C GLU A 186 -7.32 4.39 17.24
N PRO A 187 -6.80 4.75 16.05
CA PRO A 187 -5.38 5.00 15.89
C PRO A 187 -4.98 6.27 16.65
N ALA A 188 -3.72 6.28 17.08
CA ALA A 188 -3.13 7.48 17.66
C ALA A 188 -3.19 8.65 16.66
N ARG A 189 -3.25 9.88 17.20
CA ARG A 189 -3.17 11.09 16.37
C ARG A 189 -1.88 11.04 15.54
N CYS A 190 -2.02 11.12 14.22
CA CYS A 190 -0.88 11.34 13.34
C CYS A 190 -0.40 12.79 13.46
N GLU A 191 0.87 12.95 13.81
CA GLU A 191 1.58 14.23 13.84
C GLU A 191 2.91 14.04 13.12
N ASP A 192 3.08 14.70 11.97
CA ASP A 192 4.37 14.78 11.30
C ASP A 192 5.18 15.92 11.94
N GLN A 193 6.16 15.56 12.75
CA GLN A 193 7.17 16.47 13.30
C GLN A 193 8.57 16.15 12.78
N ASP A 194 8.70 15.10 11.95
CA ASP A 194 10.00 14.52 11.63
C ASP A 194 10.79 15.44 10.71
N LEU A 195 10.12 16.05 9.71
CA LEU A 195 10.77 16.90 8.71
C LEU A 195 11.56 18.07 9.31
N GLU A 196 11.08 18.66 10.41
CA GLU A 196 11.75 19.78 11.09
C GLU A 196 13.00 19.33 11.88
N HIS A 197 13.09 18.05 12.22
CA HIS A 197 14.18 17.47 13.02
C HIS A 197 15.22 16.72 12.18
N ILE A 198 15.06 16.66 10.85
CA ILE A 198 16.06 16.05 9.96
C ILE A 198 17.28 16.96 9.86
N ILE A 199 18.38 16.51 10.46
CA ILE A 199 19.66 17.24 10.47
C ILE A 199 20.44 16.97 9.17
N ASP A 200 20.49 15.71 8.73
CA ASP A 200 21.03 15.28 7.44
C ASP A 200 20.46 13.90 7.02
N GLY A 201 20.79 13.44 5.81
CA GLY A 201 20.29 12.16 5.27
C GLY A 201 21.01 10.90 5.80
N SER A 202 21.92 11.02 6.78
CA SER A 202 22.77 9.91 7.24
C SER A 202 22.05 8.85 8.08
N HIS A 203 20.79 9.09 8.47
CA HIS A 203 19.98 8.19 9.27
C HIS A 203 18.88 7.45 8.47
N HIS A 204 18.84 7.62 7.15
CA HIS A 204 17.85 6.97 6.26
C HIS A 204 18.46 5.84 5.41
N ASP A 205 19.49 5.17 5.92
CA ASP A 205 19.94 3.89 5.37
C ASP A 205 18.80 2.88 5.50
N ASN A 206 17.95 2.78 4.47
CA ASN A 206 16.85 1.81 4.42
C ASN A 206 17.43 0.41 4.68
N PRO A 207 17.22 -0.18 5.87
CA PRO A 207 17.88 -1.41 6.24
C PRO A 207 17.14 -2.56 5.54
N ARG A 208 17.53 -2.84 4.30
CA ARG A 208 16.98 -3.96 3.52
C ARG A 208 17.38 -5.32 4.08
#